data_AF-A8ZY10-F1
#
_entry.id   AF-A8ZY10-F1
#
_cell.length_a   1.000
_cell.length_b   1.000
_cell.length_c   1.000
_cell.angle_alpha   90.00
_cell.angle_beta   90.00
_cell.angle_gamma   90.00
#
_symmetry.space_group_name_H-M   'P 1'
#
loop_
_entity.id
_entity.type
_entity.pdbx_description
1 polymer ?
#
loop_
_entity_poly.entity_id
_entity_poly.type
_entity_poly.pdbx_seq_one_letter_code
_entity_poly.pdbx_strand_id
1 'polypeptide(L)' 'MAREAYAASGRTVDYRDVAQGSPDTLDAMLTLSGGNRKIPVIVDEGRVIIGFQGRG' A
#
# COMPACT_ATOMS: atom_id res chain seq x y z
N MET A 1 7.98 6.10 11.18
CA MET A 1 7.65 4.97 10.25
C MET A 1 6.82 5.47 9.07
N ALA A 2 6.72 4.73 7.96
CA ALA A 2 5.91 5.14 6.79
C ALA A 2 4.42 5.44 7.14
N ARG A 3 3.89 4.85 8.21
CA ARG A 3 2.51 5.12 8.67
C ARG A 3 2.31 6.54 9.22
N GLU A 4 3.28 7.08 9.95
CA GLU A 4 3.15 8.38 10.64
C GLU A 4 3.28 9.56 9.68
N ALA A 5 4.09 9.41 8.63
CA ALA A 5 4.30 10.46 7.63
C ALA A 5 3.06 10.72 6.76
N TYR A 6 2.20 9.72 6.53
CA TYR A 6 1.03 9.85 5.66
C TYR A 6 -0.23 10.36 6.39
N ALA A 7 -0.39 10.04 7.67
CA ALA A 7 -1.54 10.51 8.48
C ALA A 7 -1.57 12.03 8.69
N ALA A 8 -0.42 12.71 8.63
CA ALA A 8 -0.30 14.15 8.83
C ALA A 8 -0.82 15.00 7.63
N SER A 9 -1.13 14.37 6.49
CA SER A 9 -1.47 15.08 5.23
C SER A 9 -2.96 15.43 5.07
N GLY A 10 -3.83 15.04 6.00
CA GLY A 10 -5.28 15.25 5.88
C GLY A 10 -5.95 14.40 4.79
N ARG A 11 -5.22 13.49 4.14
CA ARG A 11 -5.76 12.52 3.18
C ARG A 11 -6.39 11.34 3.93
N THR A 12 -7.58 10.94 3.50
CA THR A 12 -8.19 9.68 3.94
C THR A 12 -7.36 8.53 3.39
N VAL A 13 -6.71 7.77 4.28
CA VAL A 13 -5.91 6.59 3.92
C VAL A 13 -6.66 5.35 4.38
N ASP A 14 -7.04 4.49 3.43
CA ASP A 14 -7.54 3.13 3.71
C ASP A 14 -6.33 2.17 3.77
N TYR A 15 -5.94 1.80 4.99
CA TYR A 15 -4.85 0.86 5.21
C TYR A 15 -5.37 -0.57 5.26
N ARG A 16 -4.86 -1.42 4.36
CA ARG A 16 -5.18 -2.85 4.33
C ARG A 16 -3.93 -3.70 4.55
N ASP A 17 -3.96 -4.53 5.59
CA ASP A 17 -2.88 -5.48 5.87
C ASP A 17 -3.06 -6.75 5.04
N VAL A 18 -2.15 -7.02 4.11
CA VAL A 18 -2.19 -8.23 3.25
C VAL A 18 -1.76 -9.51 3.97
N ALA A 19 -1.13 -9.42 5.15
CA ALA A 19 -0.72 -10.58 5.94
C ALA A 19 -1.82 -11.05 6.91
N GLN A 20 -2.67 -10.13 7.37
CA GLN A 20 -3.77 -10.42 8.30
C GLN A 20 -5.16 -10.25 7.68
N GLY A 21 -5.24 -9.71 6.46
CA GLY A 21 -6.49 -9.47 5.75
C GLY A 21 -7.10 -10.73 5.11
N SER A 22 -8.25 -10.54 4.47
CA SER A 22 -8.89 -11.58 3.66
C SER A 22 -8.03 -11.94 2.43
N PRO A 23 -8.21 -13.14 1.85
CA PRO A 23 -7.57 -13.52 0.59
C PRO A 23 -7.75 -12.48 -0.53
N ASP A 24 -8.91 -11.83 -0.57
CA ASP A 24 -9.25 -10.79 -1.55
C ASP A 24 -8.32 -9.55 -1.44
N THR A 25 -7.82 -9.27 -0.24
CA THR A 25 -6.90 -8.15 -0.02
C THR A 25 -5.53 -8.43 -0.65
N LEU A 26 -5.06 -9.68 -0.53
CA LEU A 26 -3.83 -10.13 -1.18
C LEU A 26 -4.00 -10.17 -2.70
N ASP A 27 -5.13 -10.67 -3.19
CA ASP A 27 -5.42 -10.73 -4.63
C ASP A 27 -5.50 -9.34 -5.27
N ALA A 28 -6.18 -8.39 -4.60
CA ALA A 28 -6.21 -7.00 -5.02
C ALA A 28 -4.80 -6.39 -5.06
N MET A 29 -3.97 -6.66 -4.05
CA MET A 29 -2.59 -6.18 -4.02
C MET A 29 -1.75 -6.77 -5.16
N LEU A 30 -1.88 -8.08 -5.43
CA LEU A 30 -1.17 -8.76 -6.51
C LEU A 30 -1.61 -8.25 -7.88
N THR A 31 -2.91 -8.00 -8.07
CA THR A 31 -3.45 -7.42 -9.30
C THR A 31 -2.85 -6.04 -9.55
N LEU A 32 -2.78 -5.19 -8.52
CA LEU A 32 -2.20 -3.86 -8.63
C LEU A 32 -0.69 -3.89 -8.85
N SER A 33 0.02 -4.88 -8.31
CA SER A 33 1.48 -4.96 -8.38
C SER A 33 2.02 -5.78 -9.54
N GLY A 34 1.15 -6.33 -10.41
CA GLY A 34 1.55 -7.24 -11.49
C GLY A 34 2.08 -8.59 -10.97
N GLY A 35 1.52 -9.08 -9.86
CA GLY A 35 1.89 -10.34 -9.21
C GLY A 35 3.08 -10.23 -8.25
N ASN A 36 3.64 -9.04 -8.05
CA ASN A 36 4.80 -8.86 -7.18
C ASN A 36 4.38 -8.63 -5.72
N ARG A 37 4.79 -9.51 -4.81
CA ARG A 37 4.48 -9.39 -3.37
C ARG A 37 5.37 -8.36 -2.64
N LYS A 38 5.70 -7.25 -3.29
CA LYS A 38 6.52 -6.17 -2.71
C LYS A 38 5.62 -5.14 -2.03
N ILE A 39 5.85 -4.90 -0.74
CA ILE A 39 5.09 -3.96 0.09
C ILE A 39 5.92 -2.72 0.47
N PRO A 40 5.28 -1.59 0.83
CA PRO A 40 3.85 -1.29 0.66
C PRO A 40 3.47 -1.08 -0.82
N VAL A 41 2.24 -1.42 -1.18
CA VAL A 41 1.61 -0.99 -2.44
C VAL A 41 0.67 0.16 -2.11
N ILE A 42 0.89 1.32 -2.72
CA ILE A 42 0.14 2.54 -2.46
C ILE A 42 -0.57 2.94 -3.75
N VAL A 43 -1.87 3.23 -3.66
CA VAL A 43 -2.65 3.77 -4.77
C VAL A 43 -2.98 5.23 -4.43
N ASP A 44 -2.48 6.17 -5.21
CA ASP A 44 -2.72 7.60 -5.05
C ASP A 44 -3.16 8.19 -6.40
N GLU A 45 -4.38 8.75 -6.46
CA GLU A 45 -4.95 9.36 -7.67
C GLU A 45 -4.84 8.46 -8.93
N GLY A 46 -5.07 7.16 -8.77
CA GLY A 46 -4.99 6.16 -9.86
C GLY A 46 -3.57 5.72 -10.22
N ARG A 47 -2.54 6.26 -9.56
CA ARG A 47 -1.15 5.81 -9.71
C ARG A 47 -0.82 4.73 -8.68
N VAL A 48 -0.24 3.63 -9.15
CA VAL A 48 0.24 2.55 -8.29
C VAL A 48 1.73 2.73 -8.00
N ILE A 49 2.09 2.82 -6.72
CA ILE A 49 3.46 2.94 -6.24
C ILE A 49 3.80 1.65 -5.48
N ILE A 50 4.85 0.94 -5.93
CA ILE A 50 5.24 -0.36 -5.37
C ILE A 50 6.56 -0.25 -4.62
N GLY A 51 6.50 -0.49 -3.31
CA GLY A 51 7.63 -0.44 -2.41
C GLY A 51 8.05 1.00 -2.12
N PHE A 52 7.90 1.41 -0.87
CA PHE A 52 8.47 2.66 -0.37
C PHE A 52 9.92 2.40 0.06
N GLN A 53 10.91 2.78 -0.75
CA GLN A 53 12.29 2.93 -0.27
C GLN A 53 12.31 4.18 0.61
N GLY A 54 12.14 3.99 1.92
CA GLY A 54 12.38 5.05 2.88
C GLY A 54 13.83 5.51 2.73
N ARG A 55 14.04 6.70 2.15
CA ARG A 55 15.19 7.53 2.53
C ARG A 55 14.76 8.33 3.74
N GLY A 56 15.23 7.88 4.90
CA GLY A 56 15.16 8.51 6.20
C GLY A 56 16.13 7.78 7.10
#